data_AF-A0A7X7Z1P7-F1
#
_entry.id   AF-A0A7X7Z1P7-F1
#
_cell.length_a   1.000
_cell.length_b   1.000
_cell.length_c   1.000
_cell.angle_alpha   90.00
_cell.angle_beta   90.00
_cell.angle_gamma   90.00
#
_symmetry.space_group_name_H-M   'P 1'
#
loop_
_entity.id
_entity.type
_entity.pdbx_description
1 polymer ?
#
loop_
_entity_poly.entity_id
_entity_poly.type
_entity_poly.pdbx_seq_one_letter_code
_entity_poly.pdbx_strand_id
1 'polypeptide(L)'
;MTRAYIELTLEGSGEYLHGFFAGFAAGRGRRFETIFGGEAGFAAEGAGQKIKHALGLGGEIHHVLVDGEAAAALREALATVRVTIRAEREVEAAHFDYRFAIFNPEIAGRLLAALRDLPAGVRLIGHEQNQDTDPAARGVELYSPAHDYELRGHGRAEGPVDKIVGLYQILSGFEQVELDSMHVTYRNR
;
A
#
# COMPACT_ATOMS: atom_id res chain seq x y z
N MET A 1 20.24 -5.89 4.32
CA MET A 1 19.83 -5.19 5.56
C MET A 1 18.50 -4.52 5.28
N THR A 2 17.51 -4.69 6.15
CA THR A 2 16.19 -4.03 6.01
C THR A 2 16.37 -2.54 6.26
N ARG A 3 15.90 -1.68 5.35
CA ARG A 3 15.92 -0.22 5.55
C ARG A 3 14.92 0.14 6.65
N ALA A 4 15.32 0.99 7.58
CA ALA A 4 14.39 1.56 8.54
C ALA A 4 13.51 2.59 7.82
N TYR A 5 12.19 2.49 7.99
CA TYR A 5 11.24 3.47 7.46
C TYR A 5 10.76 4.36 8.59
N ILE A 6 10.55 5.63 8.26
CA ILE A 6 9.99 6.64 9.15
C ILE A 6 8.71 7.16 8.51
N GLU A 7 7.63 7.17 9.29
CA GLU A 7 6.44 7.94 8.95
C GLU A 7 6.64 9.38 9.41
N LEU A 8 6.57 10.31 8.46
CA LEU A 8 6.50 11.74 8.70
C LEU A 8 5.05 12.19 8.60
N THR A 9 4.53 12.80 9.66
CA THR A 9 3.27 13.55 9.60
C THR A 9 3.59 15.01 9.30
N LEU A 10 3.16 15.50 8.14
CA LEU A 10 3.45 16.83 7.63
C LEU A 10 2.17 17.67 7.60
N GLU A 11 2.26 18.94 8.00
CA GLU A 11 1.21 19.92 7.79
C GLU A 11 1.63 20.94 6.72
N GLY A 12 0.85 21.06 5.66
CA GLY A 12 1.12 21.94 4.53
C GLY A 12 0.11 21.74 3.41
N SER A 13 0.33 22.38 2.25
CA SER A 13 -0.49 22.12 1.05
C SER A 13 -0.01 20.85 0.34
N GLY A 14 -0.92 19.97 -0.06
CA GLY A 14 -0.59 18.74 -0.79
C GLY A 14 0.17 18.98 -2.10
N GLU A 15 -0.28 19.92 -2.94
CA GLU A 15 0.40 20.25 -4.20
C GLU A 15 1.86 20.70 -3.96
N TYR A 16 2.07 21.49 -2.91
CA TYR A 16 3.40 21.94 -2.52
C TYR A 16 4.28 20.78 -2.06
N LEU A 17 3.73 19.86 -1.26
CA LEU A 17 4.45 18.69 -0.77
C LEU A 17 4.86 17.75 -1.91
N HIS A 18 3.96 17.44 -2.83
CA HIS A 18 4.30 16.61 -4.00
C HIS A 18 5.42 17.23 -4.83
N GLY A 19 5.30 18.53 -5.16
CA GLY A 19 6.33 19.25 -5.91
C GLY A 19 7.67 19.32 -5.18
N PHE A 20 7.64 19.56 -3.87
CA PHE A 20 8.84 19.60 -3.03
C PHE A 20 9.56 18.25 -3.00
N PHE A 21 8.85 17.15 -2.73
CA PHE A 21 9.45 15.82 -2.67
C PHE A 21 10.02 15.37 -4.02
N ALA A 22 9.30 15.65 -5.12
CA ALA A 22 9.79 15.36 -6.46
C ALA A 22 11.07 16.15 -6.79
N GLY A 23 11.10 17.45 -6.50
CA GLY A 23 12.27 18.29 -6.71
C GLY A 23 13.46 17.91 -5.82
N PHE A 24 13.19 17.54 -4.57
CA PHE A 24 14.18 17.09 -3.61
C PHE A 24 14.84 15.77 -4.03
N ALA A 25 14.05 14.81 -4.53
CA ALA A 25 14.56 13.55 -5.08
C ALA A 25 15.45 13.81 -6.31
N ALA A 26 14.96 14.61 -7.27
CA ALA A 26 15.68 14.94 -8.49
C ALA A 26 17.01 15.64 -8.20
N GLY A 27 17.02 16.65 -7.30
CA GLY A 27 18.22 17.42 -6.94
C GLY A 27 19.32 16.60 -6.24
N ARG A 28 18.97 15.47 -5.62
CA ARG A 28 19.94 14.58 -4.96
C ARG A 28 20.39 13.41 -5.83
N GLY A 29 19.87 13.26 -7.05
CA GLY A 29 20.19 12.14 -7.92
C GLY A 29 19.77 10.78 -7.34
N ARG A 30 18.84 10.77 -6.38
CA ARG A 30 18.35 9.56 -5.70
C ARG A 30 16.85 9.44 -5.90
N ARG A 31 16.36 8.22 -6.12
CA ARG A 31 14.95 7.90 -5.96
C ARG A 31 14.69 7.66 -4.47
N PHE A 32 14.02 8.59 -3.81
CA PHE A 32 13.44 8.36 -2.51
C PHE A 32 12.10 7.66 -2.72
N GLU A 33 11.92 6.48 -2.14
CA GLU A 33 10.59 5.87 -2.08
C GLU A 33 9.75 6.72 -1.12
N THR A 34 8.88 7.53 -1.71
CA THR A 34 7.98 8.42 -0.99
C THR A 34 6.59 7.88 -1.22
N ILE A 35 5.91 7.53 -0.13
CA ILE A 35 4.59 6.90 -0.19
C ILE A 35 3.62 7.83 0.53
N PHE A 36 2.78 8.50 -0.25
CA PHE A 36 1.76 9.38 0.27
C PHE A 36 0.52 8.58 0.68
N GLY A 37 -0.02 8.89 1.86
CA GLY A 37 -1.23 8.28 2.42
C GLY A 37 -2.37 8.10 1.42
N GLY A 38 -2.69 9.16 0.69
CA GLY A 38 -3.81 9.18 -0.26
C GLY A 38 -3.59 8.36 -1.53
N GLU A 39 -2.36 8.10 -1.95
CA GLU A 39 -2.04 7.47 -3.24
C GLU A 39 -1.75 5.97 -3.13
N ALA A 40 -1.25 5.51 -1.99
CA ALA A 40 -0.88 4.11 -1.77
C ALA A 40 -1.89 3.32 -0.92
N GLY A 41 -3.09 3.86 -0.76
CA GLY A 41 -4.10 3.30 0.14
C GLY A 41 -3.66 3.29 1.61
N PHE A 42 -2.68 4.12 2.00
CA PHE A 42 -2.17 4.13 3.37
C PHE A 42 -3.09 4.94 4.29
N ALA A 43 -3.84 4.24 5.13
CA ALA A 43 -4.71 4.85 6.13
C ALA A 43 -3.95 5.00 7.45
N ALA A 44 -3.38 6.17 7.68
CA ALA A 44 -2.99 6.56 9.03
C ALA A 44 -4.26 6.66 9.89
N GLU A 45 -4.23 6.03 11.07
CA GLU A 45 -5.36 6.03 12.00
C GLU A 45 -5.90 7.46 12.22
N GLY A 46 -7.20 7.65 11.99
CA GLY A 46 -7.88 8.87 12.43
C GLY A 46 -9.08 9.26 11.60
N ALA A 47 -10.23 8.63 11.86
CA ALA A 47 -11.54 9.17 11.44
C ALA A 47 -11.74 10.66 11.85
N GLY A 48 -11.02 11.13 12.87
CA GLY A 48 -11.01 12.54 13.30
C GLY A 48 -10.28 13.53 12.38
N GLN A 49 -9.31 13.09 11.56
CA GLN A 49 -8.59 13.98 10.63
C GLN A 49 -9.47 14.40 9.44
N LYS A 50 -10.33 13.49 8.95
CA LYS A 50 -11.31 13.77 7.90
C LYS A 50 -12.30 14.88 8.29
N ILE A 51 -12.63 14.99 9.58
CA ILE A 51 -13.57 15.98 10.11
C ILE A 51 -12.95 17.39 10.14
N LYS A 52 -11.66 17.53 10.48
CA LYS A 52 -10.98 18.84 10.49
C LYS A 52 -10.81 19.42 9.08
N HIS A 53 -10.53 18.55 8.11
CA HIS A 53 -10.49 18.92 6.69
C HIS A 53 -11.85 19.42 6.18
N ALA A 54 -12.94 18.74 6.55
CA ALA A 54 -14.30 19.16 6.20
C ALA A 54 -14.72 20.51 6.83
N LEU A 55 -14.09 20.92 7.93
CA LEU A 55 -14.37 22.17 8.64
C LEU A 55 -13.42 23.32 8.25
N GLY A 56 -12.42 23.10 7.40
CA GLY A 56 -11.45 24.12 6.99
C GLY A 56 -10.57 24.65 8.13
N LEU A 57 -10.42 23.89 9.22
CA LEU A 57 -9.69 24.30 10.42
C LEU A 57 -8.33 23.59 10.48
N GLY A 58 -7.27 24.28 10.03
CA GLY A 58 -5.87 23.81 10.06
C GLY A 58 -5.29 23.51 8.67
N GLY A 59 -3.97 23.38 8.56
CA GLY A 59 -3.32 22.91 7.33
C GLY A 59 -3.62 21.43 7.05
N GLU A 60 -3.56 21.03 5.78
CA GLU A 60 -3.78 19.62 5.40
C GLU A 60 -2.69 18.74 6.04
N ILE A 61 -3.11 17.62 6.63
CA ILE A 61 -2.21 16.65 7.25
C ILE A 61 -1.90 15.55 6.25
N HIS A 62 -0.62 15.38 5.95
CA HIS A 62 -0.11 14.38 5.03
C HIS A 62 0.77 13.39 5.79
N HIS A 63 0.56 12.11 5.51
CA HIS A 63 1.41 11.05 6.02
C HIS A 63 2.31 10.56 4.89
N VAL A 64 3.60 10.52 5.16
CA VAL A 64 4.62 10.16 4.18
C VAL A 64 5.57 9.14 4.79
N LEU A 65 5.69 7.97 4.15
CA LEU A 65 6.72 6.99 4.49
C LEU A 65 7.98 7.28 3.69
N VAL A 66 9.11 7.34 4.37
CA VAL A 66 10.44 7.55 3.78
C VAL A 66 11.48 6.66 4.46
N ASP A 67 12.56 6.31 3.76
CA ASP A 67 13.68 5.63 4.40
C ASP A 67 14.42 6.57 5.39
N GLY A 68 15.13 5.99 6.36
CA GLY A 68 15.77 6.76 7.43
C GLY A 68 16.82 7.78 6.96
N GLU A 69 17.52 7.53 5.85
CA GLU A 69 18.46 8.51 5.28
C GLU A 69 17.70 9.69 4.66
N ALA A 70 16.61 9.38 3.93
CA ALA A 70 15.73 10.38 3.36
C ALA A 70 15.07 11.25 4.45
N ALA A 71 14.62 10.65 5.55
CA ALA A 71 14.00 11.36 6.67
C ALA A 71 14.95 12.42 7.27
N ALA A 72 16.21 12.05 7.52
CA ALA A 72 17.21 12.99 8.05
C ALA A 72 17.42 14.16 7.08
N ALA A 73 17.59 13.86 5.80
CA ALA A 73 17.83 14.87 4.78
C ALA A 73 16.59 15.75 4.49
N LEU A 74 15.38 15.22 4.67
CA LEU A 74 14.11 15.94 4.55
C LEU A 74 13.92 16.88 5.73
N ARG A 75 14.31 16.49 6.94
CA ARG A 75 14.19 17.35 8.13
C ARG A 75 14.89 18.69 7.95
N GLU A 76 16.12 18.66 7.42
CA GLU A 76 16.90 19.87 7.13
C GLU A 76 16.25 20.72 6.03
N ALA A 77 15.79 20.08 4.95
CA ALA A 77 15.20 20.80 3.83
C ALA A 77 13.82 21.39 4.16
N LEU A 78 12.99 20.64 4.90
CA LEU A 78 11.66 21.07 5.32
C LEU A 78 11.72 22.26 6.29
N ALA A 79 12.80 22.41 7.07
CA ALA A 79 13.02 23.56 7.94
C ALA A 79 13.12 24.90 7.18
N THR A 80 13.35 24.88 5.86
CA THR A 80 13.49 26.08 5.02
C THR A 80 12.22 26.46 4.26
N VAL A 81 11.13 25.69 4.43
CA VAL A 81 9.89 25.85 3.68
C VAL A 81 8.66 25.95 4.60
N ARG A 82 7.51 26.33 4.05
CA ARG A 82 6.24 26.47 4.79
C ARG A 82 5.53 25.12 5.00
N VAL A 83 6.27 24.13 5.49
CA VAL A 83 5.75 22.81 5.86
C VAL A 83 6.20 22.52 7.29
N THR A 84 5.28 22.05 8.13
CA THR A 84 5.60 21.70 9.51
C THR A 84 5.61 20.19 9.68
N ILE A 85 6.69 19.63 10.21
CA ILE A 85 6.73 18.24 10.67
C ILE A 85 5.99 18.18 12.02
N ARG A 86 4.87 17.47 12.08
CA ARG A 86 4.03 17.30 13.27
C ARG A 86 4.42 16.08 14.10
N ALA A 87 4.86 15.01 13.45
CA ALA A 87 5.31 13.80 14.12
C ALA A 87 6.29 13.02 13.24
N GLU A 88 7.14 12.26 13.91
CA GLU A 88 8.05 11.29 13.29
C GLU A 88 7.96 9.98 14.06
N ARG A 89 7.61 8.90 13.38
CA ARG A 89 7.47 7.58 13.99
C ARG A 89 8.24 6.54 13.21
N GLU A 90 9.02 5.75 13.92
CA GLU A 90 9.74 4.64 13.31
C GLU A 90 8.77 3.49 13.03
N VAL A 91 8.76 3.05 11.79
CA VAL A 91 7.88 1.97 11.30
C VAL A 91 8.59 0.64 11.45
N GLU A 92 7.89 -0.31 12.06
CA GLU A 92 8.36 -1.68 12.23
C GLU A 92 8.01 -2.55 11.03
N ALA A 93 6.74 -2.52 10.61
CA ALA A 93 6.22 -3.30 9.51
C ALA A 93 5.01 -2.61 8.86
N ALA A 94 4.61 -3.11 7.69
CA ALA A 94 3.36 -2.76 7.03
C ALA A 94 2.51 -4.00 6.79
N HIS A 95 1.21 -3.82 6.64
CA HIS A 95 0.29 -4.87 6.21
C HIS A 95 -0.91 -4.31 5.44
N PHE A 96 -1.55 -5.17 4.67
CA PHE A 96 -2.87 -4.92 4.08
C PHE A 96 -3.64 -6.24 3.94
N ASP A 97 -4.95 -6.14 3.94
CA ASP A 97 -5.85 -7.27 3.70
C ASP A 97 -6.25 -7.31 2.23
N TYR A 98 -6.38 -8.51 1.68
CA TYR A 98 -6.79 -8.72 0.28
C TYR A 98 -7.83 -9.83 0.16
N ARG A 99 -8.67 -9.71 -0.88
CA ARG A 99 -9.63 -10.75 -1.30
C ARG A 99 -9.67 -10.82 -2.81
N PHE A 100 -9.97 -12.00 -3.36
CA PHE A 100 -10.11 -12.17 -4.81
C PHE A 100 -11.18 -13.19 -5.17
N ALA A 101 -11.78 -12.99 -6.34
CA ALA A 101 -12.65 -13.95 -7.02
C ALA A 101 -12.37 -13.87 -8.53
N ILE A 102 -11.76 -14.91 -9.09
CA ILE A 102 -11.25 -14.95 -10.46
C ILE A 102 -11.87 -16.12 -11.22
N PHE A 103 -12.52 -15.82 -12.34
CA PHE A 103 -13.13 -16.80 -13.23
C PHE A 103 -12.30 -17.08 -14.49
N ASN A 104 -11.08 -16.53 -14.57
CA ASN A 104 -10.15 -16.71 -15.68
C ASN A 104 -8.89 -17.48 -15.21
N PRO A 105 -8.65 -18.70 -15.71
CA PRO A 105 -7.50 -19.52 -15.32
C PRO A 105 -6.13 -18.85 -15.52
N GLU A 106 -5.97 -18.04 -16.56
CA GLU A 106 -4.71 -17.34 -16.86
C GLU A 106 -4.43 -16.25 -15.82
N ILE A 107 -5.44 -15.43 -15.51
CA ILE A 107 -5.34 -14.39 -14.49
C ILE A 107 -5.10 -15.02 -13.12
N ALA A 108 -5.81 -16.09 -12.80
CA ALA A 108 -5.63 -16.85 -11.57
C ALA A 108 -4.21 -17.40 -11.43
N GLY A 109 -3.66 -17.99 -12.50
CA GLY A 109 -2.28 -18.47 -12.52
C GLY A 109 -1.26 -17.36 -12.25
N ARG A 110 -1.48 -16.16 -12.81
CA ARG A 110 -0.62 -14.98 -12.57
C ARG A 110 -0.72 -14.49 -11.12
N LEU A 111 -1.93 -14.45 -10.54
CA LEU A 111 -2.12 -14.08 -9.14
C LEU A 111 -1.44 -15.09 -8.20
N LEU A 112 -1.68 -16.39 -8.42
CA LEU A 112 -1.08 -17.45 -7.62
C LEU A 112 0.45 -17.44 -7.69
N ALA A 113 1.02 -17.10 -8.84
CA ALA A 113 2.48 -16.92 -8.96
C ALA A 113 2.97 -15.75 -8.08
N ALA A 114 2.28 -14.61 -8.10
CA ALA A 114 2.62 -13.45 -7.27
C ALA A 114 2.51 -13.75 -5.76
N LEU A 115 1.52 -14.56 -5.35
CA LEU A 115 1.32 -14.97 -3.95
C LEU A 115 2.25 -16.11 -3.50
N ARG A 116 2.79 -16.90 -4.42
CA ARG A 116 3.76 -17.97 -4.12
C ARG A 116 5.18 -17.43 -3.98
N ASP A 117 5.58 -16.52 -4.87
CA ASP A 117 6.96 -16.05 -4.98
C ASP A 117 7.15 -14.77 -4.15
N LEU A 118 6.85 -14.87 -2.84
CA LEU A 118 6.85 -13.74 -1.93
C LEU A 118 8.24 -13.16 -1.69
N PRO A 119 8.38 -11.83 -1.61
CA PRO A 119 9.64 -11.20 -1.20
C PRO A 119 10.06 -11.65 0.21
N ALA A 120 11.38 -11.72 0.43
CA ALA A 120 11.93 -12.08 1.74
C ALA A 120 11.39 -11.16 2.86
N GLY A 121 10.90 -11.76 3.94
CA GLY A 121 10.32 -11.06 5.09
C GLY A 121 8.81 -10.80 5.00
N VAL A 122 8.18 -11.06 3.85
CA VAL A 122 6.72 -11.00 3.71
C VAL A 122 6.10 -12.34 4.13
N ARG A 123 5.00 -12.27 4.86
CA ARG A 123 4.19 -13.41 5.28
C ARG A 123 2.74 -13.20 4.88
N LEU A 124 2.05 -14.29 4.54
CA LEU A 124 0.61 -14.29 4.36
C LEU A 124 -0.03 -14.89 5.61
N ILE A 125 -0.85 -14.10 6.30
CA ILE A 125 -1.54 -14.47 7.54
C ILE A 125 -3.01 -14.75 7.20
N GLY A 126 -3.53 -15.89 7.68
CA GLY A 126 -4.91 -16.29 7.38
C GLY A 126 -5.18 -16.46 5.89
N HIS A 127 -4.15 -16.83 5.10
CA HIS A 127 -4.33 -17.01 3.67
C HIS A 127 -5.04 -18.32 3.37
N GLU A 128 -6.22 -18.20 2.79
CA GLU A 128 -7.04 -19.32 2.35
C GLU A 128 -7.47 -19.11 0.90
N GLN A 129 -7.46 -20.19 0.13
CA GLN A 129 -7.93 -20.18 -1.26
C GLN A 129 -8.68 -21.47 -1.59
N ASN A 130 -9.69 -21.34 -2.44
CA ASN A 130 -10.45 -22.45 -3.01
C ASN A 130 -10.46 -22.30 -4.53
N GLN A 131 -10.12 -23.39 -5.22
CA GLN A 131 -10.15 -23.46 -6.68
C GLN A 131 -11.16 -24.54 -7.07
N ASP A 132 -12.22 -24.14 -7.76
CA ASP A 132 -13.21 -25.03 -8.35
C ASP A 132 -13.04 -25.07 -9.87
N THR A 133 -13.20 -26.27 -10.42
CA THR A 133 -13.19 -26.51 -11.87
C THR A 133 -14.29 -27.52 -12.15
N ASP A 134 -15.35 -27.10 -12.84
CA ASP A 134 -16.45 -27.99 -13.22
C ASP A 134 -16.31 -28.42 -14.69
N PRO A 135 -15.86 -29.66 -14.97
CA PRO A 135 -15.74 -30.15 -16.34
C PRO A 135 -17.11 -30.34 -17.02
N ALA A 136 -18.21 -30.44 -16.27
CA ALA A 136 -19.57 -30.62 -16.78
C ALA A 136 -20.19 -29.31 -17.29
N ALA A 137 -19.63 -28.15 -16.94
CA ALA A 137 -20.00 -26.85 -17.50
C ALA A 137 -19.66 -26.73 -19.01
N ARG A 138 -18.79 -27.61 -19.54
CA ARG A 138 -18.56 -27.76 -20.98
C ARG A 138 -19.67 -28.57 -21.64
N GLY A 139 -20.83 -27.97 -21.84
CA GLY A 139 -21.83 -28.53 -22.76
C GLY A 139 -23.30 -28.28 -22.45
N VAL A 140 -23.62 -27.64 -21.34
CA VAL A 140 -25.01 -27.33 -20.99
C VAL A 140 -25.08 -25.85 -20.57
N GLU A 141 -25.55 -25.00 -21.48
CA GLU A 141 -26.73 -24.14 -21.29
C GLU A 141 -26.73 -22.90 -22.23
N LEU A 142 -27.83 -22.79 -22.97
CA LEU A 142 -28.16 -21.73 -23.94
C LEU A 142 -28.45 -20.35 -23.30
N TYR A 143 -28.34 -20.20 -21.97
CA TYR A 143 -28.89 -19.02 -21.27
C TYR A 143 -28.11 -18.49 -20.05
N SER A 144 -26.94 -19.04 -19.68
CA SER A 144 -26.10 -18.42 -18.64
C SER A 144 -24.62 -18.73 -18.88
N PRO A 145 -23.70 -17.75 -18.76
CA PRO A 145 -22.26 -18.02 -18.80
C PRO A 145 -21.88 -18.85 -17.57
N ALA A 146 -21.89 -20.18 -17.70
CA ALA A 146 -21.32 -21.06 -16.68
C ALA A 146 -19.79 -20.93 -16.78
N HIS A 147 -19.17 -20.34 -15.75
CA HIS A 147 -17.71 -20.31 -15.66
C HIS A 147 -17.23 -21.72 -15.26
N ASP A 148 -16.47 -22.39 -16.12
CA ASP A 148 -15.89 -23.72 -15.86
C ASP A 148 -14.72 -23.68 -14.86
N TYR A 149 -14.40 -22.48 -14.36
CA TYR A 149 -13.29 -22.20 -13.47
C TYR A 149 -13.67 -21.09 -12.49
N GLU A 150 -13.34 -21.30 -11.22
CA GLU A 150 -13.42 -20.27 -10.18
C GLU A 150 -12.28 -20.41 -9.18
N LEU A 151 -11.55 -19.33 -8.94
CA LEU A 151 -10.57 -19.21 -7.86
C LEU A 151 -11.03 -18.10 -6.91
N ARG A 152 -11.24 -18.44 -5.64
CA ARG A 152 -11.53 -17.46 -4.57
C ARG A 152 -10.53 -17.56 -3.45
N GLY A 153 -10.28 -16.46 -2.77
CA GLY A 153 -9.40 -16.48 -1.60
C GLY A 153 -9.28 -15.13 -0.93
N HIS A 154 -8.60 -15.15 0.21
CA HIS A 154 -8.31 -13.97 1.01
C HIS A 154 -7.02 -14.17 1.81
N GLY A 155 -6.58 -13.10 2.47
CA GLY A 155 -5.50 -13.15 3.44
C GLY A 155 -5.01 -11.76 3.81
N ARG A 156 -4.02 -11.72 4.70
CA ARG A 156 -3.27 -10.52 5.07
C ARG A 156 -1.82 -10.67 4.65
N ALA A 157 -1.29 -9.72 3.90
CA ALA A 157 0.14 -9.61 3.66
C ALA A 157 0.78 -8.75 4.75
N GLU A 158 1.84 -9.22 5.41
CA GLU A 158 2.55 -8.48 6.46
C GLU A 158 4.07 -8.63 6.29
N GLY A 159 4.83 -7.54 6.48
CA GLY A 159 6.28 -7.58 6.36
C GLY A 159 6.95 -6.20 6.30
N PRO A 160 8.21 -6.13 5.84
CA PRO A 160 8.92 -4.88 5.63
C PRO A 160 8.17 -3.93 4.70
N VAL A 161 8.19 -2.63 5.01
CA VAL A 161 7.43 -1.58 4.29
C VAL A 161 7.69 -1.61 2.79
N ASP A 162 8.95 -1.63 2.36
CA ASP A 162 9.35 -1.65 0.94
C ASP A 162 8.76 -2.85 0.20
N LYS A 163 8.73 -4.02 0.85
CA LYS A 163 8.22 -5.26 0.25
C LYS A 163 6.71 -5.28 0.19
N ILE A 164 6.05 -4.78 1.22
CA ILE A 164 4.59 -4.72 1.28
C ILE A 164 4.03 -3.73 0.26
N VAL A 165 4.70 -2.59 0.09
CA VAL A 165 4.32 -1.59 -0.91
C VAL A 165 4.48 -2.15 -2.31
N GLY A 166 5.60 -2.82 -2.59
CA GLY A 166 5.81 -3.50 -3.87
C GLY A 166 4.74 -4.55 -4.15
N LEU A 167 4.40 -5.37 -3.15
CA LEU A 167 3.34 -6.38 -3.29
C LEU A 167 1.96 -5.73 -3.49
N TYR A 168 1.64 -4.67 -2.75
CA TYR A 168 0.39 -3.92 -2.90
C TYR A 168 0.24 -3.38 -4.33
N GLN A 169 1.30 -2.80 -4.90
CA GLN A 169 1.30 -2.31 -6.28
C GLN A 169 1.09 -3.44 -7.29
N ILE A 170 1.75 -4.59 -7.10
CA ILE A 170 1.56 -5.77 -7.96
C ILE A 170 0.11 -6.24 -7.91
N LEU A 171 -0.46 -6.39 -6.71
CA LEU A 171 -1.83 -6.88 -6.53
C LEU A 171 -2.87 -5.88 -7.00
N SER A 172 -2.63 -4.57 -6.89
CA SER A 172 -3.53 -3.53 -7.42
C SER A 172 -3.65 -3.55 -8.95
N GLY A 173 -2.72 -4.23 -9.64
CA GLY A 173 -2.78 -4.45 -11.09
C GLY A 173 -3.78 -5.52 -11.53
N PHE A 174 -4.40 -6.24 -10.59
CA PHE A 174 -5.45 -7.22 -10.86
C PHE A 174 -6.81 -6.63 -10.52
N GLU A 175 -7.66 -6.42 -11.53
CA GLU A 175 -9.01 -5.86 -11.33
C GLU A 175 -9.90 -6.75 -10.43
N GLN A 176 -9.62 -8.05 -10.37
CA GLN A 176 -10.37 -9.04 -9.59
C GLN A 176 -9.87 -9.17 -8.13
N VAL A 177 -8.90 -8.35 -7.73
CA VAL A 177 -8.36 -8.32 -6.37
C VAL A 177 -8.84 -7.06 -5.67
N GLU A 178 -9.55 -7.24 -4.57
CA GLU A 178 -9.91 -6.19 -3.64
C GLU A 178 -8.79 -6.04 -2.61
N LEU A 179 -8.30 -4.81 -2.43
CA LEU A 179 -7.29 -4.46 -1.44
C LEU A 179 -7.89 -3.48 -0.43
N ASP A 180 -7.79 -3.83 0.86
CA ASP A 180 -8.04 -2.87 1.92
C ASP A 180 -6.86 -1.89 2.02
N SER A 181 -7.07 -0.80 2.76
CA SER A 181 -6.00 0.17 3.01
C SER A 181 -4.78 -0.47 3.65
N MET A 182 -3.59 -0.03 3.24
CA MET A 182 -2.34 -0.41 3.88
C MET A 182 -2.22 0.29 5.25
N HIS A 183 -1.74 -0.46 6.22
CA HIS A 183 -1.51 -0.02 7.59
C HIS A 183 -0.05 -0.27 7.97
N VAL A 184 0.50 0.56 8.86
CA VAL A 184 1.84 0.36 9.42
C VAL A 184 1.76 0.14 10.92
N THR A 185 2.68 -0.69 11.43
CA THR A 185 2.93 -0.84 12.86
C THR A 185 4.19 -0.07 13.22
N TYR A 186 4.19 0.50 14.42
CA TYR A 186 5.29 1.35 14.89
C TYR A 186 6.08 0.63 15.97
N ARG A 187 7.38 0.86 16.01
CA ARG A 187 8.18 0.37 17.15
C ARG A 187 7.74 1.09 18.42
N ASN A 188 7.38 0.32 19.45
CA ASN A 188 7.16 0.88 20.78
C ASN A 188 8.49 1.41 21.32
N ARG A 189 8.52 2.69 21.71
CA ARG A 189 9.65 3.31 22.41
C ARG A 189 9.60 3.02 23.90
#